data_AF-A0A853HV00-F1
#
_entry.id   AF-A0A853HV00-F1
#
_cell.length_a   1.000
_cell.length_b   1.000
_cell.length_c   1.000
_cell.angle_alpha   90.00
_cell.angle_beta   90.00
_cell.angle_gamma   90.00
#
_symmetry.space_group_name_H-M   'P 1'
#
loop_
_entity.id
_entity.type
_entity.pdbx_description
1 polymer ?
#
loop_
_entity_poly.entity_id
_entity_poly.type
_entity_poly.pdbx_seq_one_letter_code
_entity_poly.pdbx_strand_id
1 'polypeptide(L)'
;MKFEVRNEAWLLQDKQWMRARKEQWKYLEKKVKKTDAFNRKQRGYLKDYFLKGIRPEYDYIDNPMPIPLLFMLWFHPDHSEACWDKIIKYIWKMPDDIIYEHYRFSIDIFRKNAGSPFDYFPEEGFSDGFMGGLEERIFILLFGEKFKTHIYISNKWQLNFEDIQLYPARWFYQIIWLNKSINKTNPTVYWQYDHAVNACIEHLQNEDIKAFLGLHKPGFSERKERAKTRFYEYLNVLASDNYPEGEFRKRYIQKMRAKLDEGNIPPLLDELWQKAKKGELAID
;
A
#
# COMPACT_ATOMS: atom_id res chain seq x y z
N MET A 1 3.34 30.23 -0.54
CA MET A 1 2.00 30.06 -1.17
C MET A 1 1.03 29.53 -0.12
N LYS A 2 0.05 30.32 0.34
CA LYS A 2 -0.95 29.83 1.32
C LYS A 2 -1.92 28.89 0.62
N PHE A 3 -2.02 27.66 1.11
CA PHE A 3 -2.93 26.66 0.58
C PHE A 3 -4.19 26.57 1.41
N GLU A 4 -5.21 27.28 0.96
CA GLU A 4 -6.56 27.13 1.45
C GLU A 4 -7.26 26.03 0.65
N VAL A 5 -7.08 24.76 1.05
CA VAL A 5 -8.22 23.83 0.88
C VAL A 5 -9.26 24.38 1.82
N ARG A 6 -10.32 24.93 1.22
CA ARG A 6 -11.32 25.76 1.90
C ARG A 6 -11.67 25.23 3.29
N ASN A 7 -11.65 26.15 4.26
CA ASN A 7 -12.15 25.95 5.63
C ASN A 7 -13.59 25.40 5.69
N GLU A 8 -14.35 25.41 4.59
CA GLU A 8 -15.74 24.94 4.50
C GLU A 8 -15.92 23.48 4.95
N ALA A 9 -14.94 22.60 4.72
CA ALA A 9 -15.05 21.21 5.14
C ALA A 9 -14.82 21.03 6.66
N TRP A 10 -14.16 21.99 7.32
CA TRP A 10 -14.01 22.00 8.76
C TRP A 10 -15.13 22.84 9.39
N LEU A 11 -16.10 22.17 9.99
CA LEU A 11 -17.25 22.81 10.64
C LEU A 11 -16.87 23.37 12.02
N LEU A 12 -15.95 24.34 12.06
CA LEU A 12 -15.35 24.85 13.30
C LEU A 12 -16.37 25.49 14.25
N GLN A 13 -17.45 26.03 13.71
CA GLN A 13 -18.54 26.65 14.48
C GLN A 13 -19.55 25.61 14.99
N ASP A 14 -19.56 24.40 14.44
CA ASP A 14 -20.39 23.31 14.91
C ASP A 14 -19.73 22.65 16.13
N LYS A 15 -20.30 22.95 17.30
CA LYS A 15 -19.82 22.42 18.59
C LYS A 15 -19.95 20.90 18.68
N GLN A 16 -20.97 20.29 18.09
CA GLN A 16 -21.16 18.84 18.13
C GLN A 16 -20.12 18.16 17.24
N TRP A 17 -19.92 18.67 16.02
CA TRP A 17 -18.89 18.18 15.11
C TRP A 17 -17.49 18.29 15.72
N MET A 18 -17.15 19.44 16.30
CA MET A 18 -15.86 19.64 16.98
C MET A 18 -15.67 18.71 18.18
N ARG A 19 -16.74 18.41 18.93
CA ARG A 19 -16.69 17.46 20.05
C ARG A 19 -16.42 16.04 19.55
N ALA A 20 -17.13 15.59 18.52
CA ALA A 20 -16.93 14.27 17.91
C ALA A 20 -15.51 14.12 17.35
N ARG A 21 -15.01 15.13 16.63
CA ARG A 21 -13.64 15.16 16.10
C ARG A 21 -12.60 15.10 17.22
N LYS A 22 -12.75 15.88 18.29
CA LYS A 22 -11.84 15.80 19.45
C LYS A 22 -11.80 14.42 20.07
N GLU A 23 -12.93 13.72 20.13
CA GLU A 23 -12.98 12.34 20.63
C GLU A 23 -12.27 11.38 19.68
N GLN A 24 -12.57 11.44 18.38
CA GLN A 24 -11.89 10.67 17.35
C GLN A 24 -10.37 10.89 17.38
N TRP A 25 -9.92 12.13 17.59
CA TRP A 25 -8.49 12.45 17.70
C TRP A 25 -7.82 11.70 18.85
N LYS A 26 -8.46 11.51 20.00
CA LYS A 26 -7.85 10.78 21.12
C LYS A 26 -7.49 9.34 20.72
N TYR A 27 -8.33 8.72 19.91
CA TYR A 27 -8.07 7.39 19.36
C TYR A 27 -6.98 7.43 18.28
N LEU A 28 -7.09 8.35 17.32
CA LEU A 28 -6.10 8.53 16.25
C LEU A 28 -4.71 8.88 16.79
N GLU A 29 -4.62 9.67 17.84
CA GLU A 29 -3.35 10.06 18.46
C GLU A 29 -2.61 8.83 19.01
N LYS A 30 -3.32 7.82 19.53
CA LYS A 30 -2.70 6.55 19.94
C LYS A 30 -2.10 5.83 18.73
N LYS A 31 -2.83 5.75 17.60
CA LYS A 31 -2.33 5.15 16.35
C LYS A 31 -1.11 5.90 15.81
N VAL A 32 -1.17 7.24 15.77
CA VAL A 32 -0.05 8.09 15.34
C VAL A 32 1.17 7.90 16.23
N LYS A 33 0.99 7.81 17.55
CA LYS A 33 2.10 7.56 18.49
C LYS A 33 2.77 6.22 18.25
N LYS A 34 2.00 5.14 18.02
CA LYS A 34 2.53 3.81 17.72
C LYS A 34 3.42 3.75 16.47
N THR A 35 3.31 4.72 15.55
CA THR A 35 4.16 4.76 14.36
C THR A 35 5.62 5.11 14.66
N ASP A 36 5.88 5.74 15.82
CA ASP A 36 7.17 6.35 16.22
C ASP A 36 7.78 7.31 15.19
N ALA A 37 7.02 7.70 14.16
CA ALA A 37 7.52 8.49 13.04
C ALA A 37 7.43 10.00 13.27
N PHE A 38 6.76 10.41 14.34
CA PHE A 38 6.50 11.81 14.64
C PHE A 38 6.89 12.16 16.07
N ASN A 39 7.67 13.23 16.23
CA ASN A 39 7.93 13.82 17.54
C ASN A 39 6.69 14.57 18.09
N ARG A 40 6.79 15.07 19.32
CA ARG A 40 5.67 15.78 19.99
C ARG A 40 5.17 17.00 19.21
N LYS A 41 6.08 17.78 18.60
CA LYS A 41 5.77 18.99 17.83
C LYS A 41 5.00 18.62 16.55
N GLN A 42 5.49 17.64 15.80
CA GLN A 42 4.85 17.15 14.57
C GLN A 42 3.46 16.55 14.83
N ARG A 43 3.29 15.80 15.95
CA ARG A 43 1.94 15.33 16.35
C ARG A 43 0.99 16.49 16.65
N GLY A 44 1.50 17.63 17.13
CA GLY A 44 0.73 18.87 17.26
C GLY A 44 0.22 19.37 15.91
N TYR A 45 1.07 19.38 14.88
CA TYR A 45 0.68 19.77 13.52
C TYR A 45 -0.37 18.84 12.92
N LEU A 46 -0.21 17.53 13.10
CA LEU A 46 -1.22 16.55 12.69
C LEU A 46 -2.57 16.80 13.38
N LYS A 47 -2.56 17.12 14.68
CA LYS A 47 -3.76 17.45 15.45
C LYS A 47 -4.42 18.73 14.95
N ASP A 48 -3.66 19.79 14.73
CA ASP A 48 -4.19 21.06 14.26
C ASP A 48 -4.74 20.96 12.84
N TYR A 49 -4.12 20.17 11.97
CA TYR A 49 -4.69 19.86 10.66
C TYR A 49 -5.98 19.07 10.78
N PHE A 50 -5.99 17.98 11.54
CA PHE A 50 -7.18 17.15 11.72
C PHE A 50 -8.33 17.99 12.30
N LEU A 51 -8.10 18.74 13.38
CA LEU A 51 -9.17 19.49 14.04
C LEU A 51 -9.57 20.79 13.33
N LYS A 52 -8.64 21.46 12.64
CA LYS A 52 -8.83 22.84 12.18
C LYS A 52 -8.44 23.11 10.74
N GLY A 53 -7.87 22.14 10.03
CA GLY A 53 -7.34 22.31 8.67
C GLY A 53 -6.08 23.16 8.62
N ILE A 54 -5.49 23.49 9.77
CA ILE A 54 -4.31 24.34 9.86
C ILE A 54 -3.08 23.53 9.45
N ARG A 55 -2.31 24.09 8.53
CA ARG A 55 -1.03 23.55 8.09
C ARG A 55 0.09 24.50 8.48
N PRO A 56 1.20 24.00 9.04
CA PRO A 56 2.38 24.83 9.22
C PRO A 56 2.86 25.30 7.86
N GLU A 57 3.44 26.49 7.82
CA GLU A 57 4.22 26.87 6.66
C GLU A 57 5.38 25.89 6.51
N TYR A 58 5.60 25.50 5.27
CA TYR A 58 6.72 24.67 4.90
C TYR A 58 8.01 25.45 5.11
N ASP A 59 8.98 24.82 5.79
CA ASP A 59 10.32 25.36 6.02
C ASP A 59 11.34 24.27 5.74
N TYR A 60 12.13 24.44 4.69
CA TYR A 60 13.13 23.45 4.27
C TYR A 60 14.13 23.09 5.40
N ILE A 61 14.44 24.05 6.27
CA ILE A 61 15.51 23.91 7.28
C ILE A 61 14.94 23.26 8.54
N ASP A 62 13.88 23.85 9.10
CA ASP A 62 13.39 23.47 10.43
C ASP A 62 12.24 22.46 10.39
N ASN A 63 11.54 22.34 9.25
CA ASN A 63 10.36 21.52 9.13
C ASN A 63 10.05 21.14 7.67
N PRO A 64 10.92 20.33 7.02
CA PRO A 64 10.83 20.06 5.59
C PRO A 64 9.57 19.30 5.19
N MET A 65 8.77 18.79 6.15
CA MET A 65 7.50 18.13 5.86
C MET A 65 6.62 18.14 7.12
N PRO A 66 5.83 19.20 7.34
CA PRO A 66 5.04 19.29 8.56
C PRO A 66 3.93 18.22 8.65
N ILE A 67 3.29 17.90 7.52
CA ILE A 67 2.17 16.96 7.44
C ILE A 67 2.30 16.15 6.14
N PRO A 68 2.66 14.86 6.19
CA PRO A 68 2.80 14.03 5.00
C PRO A 68 1.48 13.87 4.23
N LEU A 69 1.56 13.60 2.91
CA LEU A 69 0.39 13.46 2.02
C LEU A 69 -0.64 12.47 2.56
N LEU A 70 -0.20 11.31 3.06
CA LEU A 70 -1.06 10.29 3.67
C LEU A 70 -1.99 10.86 4.73
N PHE A 71 -1.45 11.67 5.65
CA PHE A 71 -2.23 12.28 6.72
C PHE A 71 -3.10 13.41 6.20
N MET A 72 -2.66 14.14 5.17
CA MET A 72 -3.51 15.15 4.54
C MET A 72 -4.79 14.54 3.96
N LEU A 73 -4.69 13.38 3.32
CA LEU A 73 -5.81 12.64 2.73
C LEU A 73 -6.67 11.97 3.81
N TRP A 74 -6.03 11.28 4.75
CA TRP A 74 -6.71 10.54 5.82
C TRP A 74 -7.48 11.47 6.77
N PHE A 75 -6.85 12.56 7.23
CA PHE A 75 -7.43 13.44 8.25
C PHE A 75 -8.35 14.52 7.70
N HIS A 76 -8.47 14.63 6.37
CA HIS A 76 -9.42 15.54 5.75
C HIS A 76 -10.86 15.10 6.08
N PRO A 77 -11.78 16.02 6.42
CA PRO A 77 -13.18 15.66 6.68
C PRO A 77 -13.97 15.33 5.41
N ASP A 78 -13.56 15.85 4.26
CA ASP A 78 -14.13 15.55 2.95
C ASP A 78 -13.21 14.59 2.19
N HIS A 79 -13.69 13.37 1.94
CA HIS A 79 -13.00 12.35 1.15
C HIS A 79 -13.54 12.25 -0.28
N SER A 80 -14.22 13.25 -0.83
CA SER A 80 -14.59 13.23 -2.25
C SER A 80 -13.35 13.22 -3.16
N GLU A 81 -13.47 12.64 -4.35
CA GLU A 81 -12.40 12.65 -5.37
C GLU A 81 -11.92 14.07 -5.68
N ALA A 82 -12.86 15.02 -5.80
CA ALA A 82 -12.55 16.43 -6.05
C ALA A 82 -11.68 17.05 -4.95
N CYS A 83 -11.85 16.62 -3.70
CA CYS A 83 -11.06 17.10 -2.58
C CYS A 83 -9.65 16.50 -2.56
N TRP A 84 -9.54 15.19 -2.78
CA TRP A 84 -8.25 14.51 -2.90
C TRP A 84 -7.43 15.07 -4.05
N ASP A 85 -8.04 15.30 -5.22
CA ASP A 85 -7.38 15.93 -6.37
C ASP A 85 -6.85 17.33 -6.04
N LYS A 86 -7.57 18.12 -5.22
CA LYS A 86 -7.07 19.43 -4.76
C LYS A 86 -5.85 19.30 -3.86
N ILE A 87 -5.87 18.36 -2.91
CA ILE A 87 -4.74 18.09 -2.00
C ILE A 87 -3.52 17.70 -2.81
N ILE A 88 -3.68 16.76 -3.74
CA ILE A 88 -2.62 16.25 -4.60
C ILE A 88 -2.05 17.37 -5.48
N LYS A 89 -2.91 18.13 -6.18
CA LYS A 89 -2.50 19.26 -7.03
C LYS A 89 -1.73 20.33 -6.28
N TYR A 90 -1.93 20.46 -4.97
CA TYR A 90 -1.13 21.37 -4.17
C TYR A 90 0.24 20.84 -3.85
N ILE A 91 0.36 19.58 -3.44
CA ILE A 91 1.66 18.96 -3.26
C ILE A 91 2.47 19.09 -4.54
N TRP A 92 1.86 18.85 -5.70
CA TRP A 92 2.51 19.00 -7.00
C TRP A 92 2.93 20.42 -7.39
N LYS A 93 2.53 21.45 -6.65
CA LYS A 93 3.04 22.82 -6.84
C LYS A 93 4.27 23.11 -5.98
N MET A 94 4.71 22.15 -5.17
CA MET A 94 5.92 22.26 -4.34
C MET A 94 7.17 21.90 -5.15
N PRO A 95 8.38 22.22 -4.64
CA PRO A 95 9.62 21.71 -5.21
C PRO A 95 9.67 20.16 -5.27
N ASP A 96 10.36 19.62 -6.27
CA ASP A 96 10.37 18.17 -6.59
C ASP A 96 10.85 17.29 -5.42
N ASP A 97 11.89 17.72 -4.72
CA ASP A 97 12.44 17.05 -3.54
C ASP A 97 11.41 16.96 -2.40
N ILE A 98 10.53 17.96 -2.29
CA ILE A 98 9.47 18.00 -1.28
C ILE A 98 8.31 17.11 -1.68
N ILE A 99 7.94 17.11 -2.96
CA ILE A 99 6.98 16.14 -3.50
C ILE A 99 7.44 14.71 -3.19
N TYR A 100 8.73 14.43 -3.47
CA TYR A 100 9.35 13.14 -3.20
C TYR A 100 9.25 12.75 -1.71
N GLU A 101 9.63 13.65 -0.79
CA GLU A 101 9.56 13.36 0.64
C GLU A 101 8.13 13.12 1.14
N HIS A 102 7.16 13.92 0.69
CA HIS A 102 5.75 13.71 0.98
C HIS A 102 5.29 12.30 0.59
N TYR A 103 5.74 11.82 -0.56
CA TYR A 103 5.36 10.52 -1.08
C TYR A 103 6.12 9.37 -0.41
N ARG A 104 7.45 9.44 -0.35
CA ARG A 104 8.32 8.45 0.28
C ARG A 104 7.87 8.17 1.71
N PHE A 105 7.65 9.23 2.50
CA PHE A 105 7.21 9.10 3.88
C PHE A 105 5.79 8.53 3.99
N SER A 106 4.89 8.92 3.09
CA SER A 106 3.54 8.37 3.02
C SER A 106 3.56 6.86 2.74
N ILE A 107 4.40 6.41 1.80
CA ILE A 107 4.61 4.98 1.52
C ILE A 107 5.17 4.26 2.74
N ASP A 108 6.19 4.82 3.39
CA ASP A 108 6.83 4.20 4.55
C ASP A 108 5.83 4.01 5.71
N ILE A 109 5.03 5.04 6.00
CA ILE A 109 3.97 4.96 7.01
C ILE A 109 2.91 3.94 6.61
N PHE A 110 2.44 3.98 5.36
CA PHE A 110 1.44 3.05 4.86
C PHE A 110 1.91 1.61 5.02
N ARG A 111 3.11 1.28 4.53
CA ARG A 111 3.66 -0.07 4.60
C ARG A 111 3.78 -0.58 6.03
N LYS A 112 4.31 0.26 6.93
CA LYS A 112 4.54 -0.12 8.34
C LYS A 112 3.24 -0.32 9.11
N ASN A 113 2.17 0.41 8.78
CA ASN A 113 0.99 0.50 9.63
C ASN A 113 -0.29 -0.07 9.00
N ALA A 114 -0.53 0.12 7.71
CA ALA A 114 -1.64 -0.54 7.01
C ALA A 114 -1.38 -2.05 6.81
N GLY A 115 -0.11 -2.45 6.97
CA GLY A 115 0.36 -3.82 6.79
C GLY A 115 0.32 -4.72 8.02
N SER A 116 -0.01 -4.24 9.21
CA SER A 116 -0.03 -5.07 10.43
C SER A 116 -1.37 -5.80 10.57
N PRO A 117 -1.46 -7.15 10.45
CA PRO A 117 -2.70 -7.90 10.67
C PRO A 117 -3.19 -7.86 12.12
N PHE A 118 -2.34 -7.45 13.07
CA PHE A 118 -2.64 -7.47 14.50
C PHE A 118 -3.26 -6.17 15.02
N ASP A 119 -3.25 -5.08 14.24
CA ASP A 119 -3.97 -3.84 14.60
C ASP A 119 -5.41 -3.80 14.04
N TYR A 120 -5.87 -4.89 13.41
CA TYR A 120 -7.24 -5.07 12.90
C TYR A 120 -8.21 -5.67 13.92
N PHE A 121 -7.87 -5.74 15.21
CA PHE A 121 -8.84 -6.10 16.25
C PHE A 121 -9.52 -4.82 16.74
N PRO A 122 -10.76 -4.52 16.32
CA PRO A 122 -11.46 -3.37 16.82
C PRO A 122 -11.84 -3.58 18.29
N GLU A 123 -11.49 -2.61 19.13
CA GLU A 123 -12.40 -2.25 20.23
C GLU A 123 -13.75 -1.89 19.58
N GLU A 124 -14.87 -2.36 20.15
CA GLU A 124 -16.21 -2.17 19.59
C GLU A 124 -16.45 -0.70 19.16
N GLY A 125 -16.83 -0.50 17.89
CA GLY A 125 -17.23 0.81 17.34
C GLY A 125 -16.29 1.45 16.31
N PHE A 126 -15.10 0.89 16.03
CA PHE A 126 -14.20 1.38 14.98
C PHE A 126 -13.56 0.23 14.19
N SER A 127 -14.32 -0.38 13.28
CA SER A 127 -13.94 -1.56 12.47
C SER A 127 -12.88 -1.30 11.39
N ASP A 128 -12.42 -0.06 11.23
CA ASP A 128 -11.86 0.35 9.94
C ASP A 128 -10.35 0.57 10.04
N GLY A 129 -9.56 -0.51 9.96
CA GLY A 129 -8.10 -0.51 9.72
C GLY A 129 -7.23 0.50 10.48
N PHE A 130 -6.00 0.77 10.01
CA PHE A 130 -5.17 1.85 10.56
C PHE A 130 -5.73 3.22 10.18
N MET A 131 -6.26 3.35 8.96
CA MET A 131 -6.64 4.59 8.28
C MET A 131 -8.15 4.82 8.22
N GLY A 132 -8.93 4.18 9.08
CA GLY A 132 -10.38 4.36 9.06
C GLY A 132 -11.03 3.76 7.81
N GLY A 133 -10.47 2.69 7.22
CA GLY A 133 -11.04 2.00 6.06
C GLY A 133 -10.64 2.61 4.72
N LEU A 134 -9.80 3.64 4.73
CA LEU A 134 -9.29 4.31 3.53
C LEU A 134 -8.08 3.61 2.91
N GLU A 135 -7.63 2.48 3.45
CA GLU A 135 -6.39 1.81 3.08
C GLU A 135 -6.33 1.48 1.58
N GLU A 136 -7.38 0.89 1.03
CA GLU A 136 -7.41 0.50 -0.39
C GLU A 136 -7.32 1.73 -1.30
N ARG A 137 -8.04 2.79 -0.96
CA ARG A 137 -8.05 4.01 -1.76
C ARG A 137 -6.73 4.77 -1.66
N ILE A 138 -6.15 4.85 -0.46
CA ILE A 138 -4.80 5.40 -0.24
C ILE A 138 -3.77 4.53 -0.96
N PHE A 139 -3.94 3.20 -0.99
CA PHE A 139 -3.08 2.29 -1.73
C PHE A 139 -3.14 2.58 -3.23
N ILE A 140 -4.32 2.67 -3.82
CA ILE A 140 -4.49 3.02 -5.24
C ILE A 140 -3.84 4.38 -5.54
N LEU A 141 -3.94 5.36 -4.65
CA LEU A 141 -3.30 6.66 -4.82
C LEU A 141 -1.77 6.57 -4.73
N LEU A 142 -1.23 5.85 -3.75
CA LEU A 142 0.20 5.72 -3.49
C LEU A 142 0.90 4.66 -4.36
N PHE A 143 0.17 3.85 -5.11
CA PHE A 143 0.76 2.76 -5.91
C PHE A 143 0.18 2.63 -7.31
N GLY A 144 -0.93 3.31 -7.64
CA GLY A 144 -1.60 3.20 -8.92
C GLY A 144 -1.10 4.15 -10.02
N GLU A 145 -1.53 3.86 -11.26
CA GLU A 145 -1.09 4.50 -12.50
C GLU A 145 -1.22 6.04 -12.52
N LYS A 146 -2.30 6.57 -11.92
CA LYS A 146 -2.56 8.02 -11.85
C LYS A 146 -1.39 8.78 -11.22
N PHE A 147 -0.68 8.16 -10.28
CA PHE A 147 0.44 8.78 -9.58
C PHE A 147 1.80 8.43 -10.21
N LYS A 148 1.93 7.23 -10.81
CA LYS A 148 3.12 6.80 -11.56
C LYS A 148 3.52 7.83 -12.62
N THR A 149 2.56 8.26 -13.44
CA THR A 149 2.78 9.25 -14.50
C THR A 149 3.35 10.59 -14.02
N HIS A 150 3.07 11.00 -12.78
CA HIS A 150 3.48 12.31 -12.27
C HIS A 150 4.87 12.28 -11.61
N ILE A 151 5.26 11.18 -10.98
CA ILE A 151 6.62 11.01 -10.42
C ILE A 151 7.66 10.90 -11.54
N TYR A 152 7.31 10.30 -12.67
CA TYR A 152 8.20 10.22 -13.84
C TYR A 152 8.53 11.58 -14.48
N ILE A 153 7.74 12.62 -14.21
CA ILE A 153 7.93 13.94 -14.84
C ILE A 153 8.95 14.81 -14.06
N SER A 154 9.18 14.57 -12.77
CA SER A 154 10.22 15.26 -11.98
C SER A 154 11.60 14.60 -12.15
N ASN A 155 12.20 14.85 -13.32
CA ASN A 155 13.40 14.24 -13.94
C ASN A 155 14.74 14.22 -13.14
N LYS A 156 14.77 14.06 -11.82
CA LYS A 156 16.03 13.83 -11.06
C LYS A 156 15.99 12.65 -10.11
N TRP A 157 14.81 12.12 -9.81
CA TRP A 157 14.64 10.96 -8.97
C TRP A 157 13.79 9.98 -9.75
N GLN A 158 14.44 9.11 -10.50
CA GLN A 158 13.87 7.80 -10.73
C GLN A 158 13.76 7.16 -9.35
N LEU A 159 12.67 7.47 -8.62
CA LEU A 159 12.00 6.42 -7.88
C LEU A 159 11.76 5.39 -8.97
N ASN A 160 12.66 4.43 -9.08
CA ASN A 160 12.38 3.24 -9.84
C ASN A 160 11.13 2.71 -9.16
N PHE A 161 9.99 3.02 -9.74
CA PHE A 161 8.72 2.47 -9.34
C PHE A 161 8.82 0.94 -9.49
N GLU A 162 9.75 0.49 -10.34
CA GLU A 162 10.32 -0.85 -10.40
C GLU A 162 10.92 -1.36 -9.07
N ASP A 163 11.60 -0.55 -8.26
CA ASP A 163 12.04 -0.93 -6.90
C ASP A 163 10.86 -1.06 -5.92
N ILE A 164 9.75 -0.36 -6.19
CA ILE A 164 8.54 -0.35 -5.36
C ILE A 164 7.52 -1.42 -5.77
N GLN A 165 7.49 -1.87 -7.04
CA GLN A 165 6.52 -2.84 -7.56
C GLN A 165 7.13 -4.11 -8.19
N LEU A 166 8.39 -4.10 -8.65
CA LEU A 166 8.84 -5.05 -9.68
C LEU A 166 10.04 -5.92 -9.32
N TYR A 167 10.43 -6.03 -8.05
CA TYR A 167 11.43 -7.04 -7.71
C TYR A 167 10.80 -8.44 -7.64
N PRO A 168 11.34 -9.44 -8.35
CA PRO A 168 11.09 -10.86 -8.12
C PRO A 168 11.16 -11.28 -6.64
N ALA A 169 11.95 -10.55 -5.84
CA ALA A 169 12.04 -10.71 -4.40
C ALA A 169 10.71 -10.48 -3.66
N ARG A 170 9.69 -9.84 -4.27
CA ARG A 170 8.37 -9.67 -3.65
C ARG A 170 7.42 -10.84 -3.82
N TRP A 171 7.52 -11.60 -4.92
CA TRP A 171 6.91 -12.93 -4.99
C TRP A 171 7.45 -13.81 -3.87
N PHE A 172 8.77 -13.75 -3.66
CA PHE A 172 9.42 -14.42 -2.54
C PHE A 172 8.84 -13.98 -1.19
N TYR A 173 8.56 -12.68 -0.98
CA TYR A 173 7.87 -12.21 0.23
C TYR A 173 6.40 -12.63 0.33
N GLN A 174 5.66 -12.73 -0.78
CA GLN A 174 4.27 -13.22 -0.79
C GLN A 174 4.21 -14.72 -0.43
N ILE A 175 5.10 -15.53 -0.99
CA ILE A 175 5.22 -16.96 -0.67
C ILE A 175 5.62 -17.15 0.78
N ILE A 176 6.59 -16.36 1.25
CA ILE A 176 6.97 -16.31 2.65
C ILE A 176 5.77 -15.96 3.54
N TRP A 177 4.93 -15.02 3.12
CA TRP A 177 3.72 -14.64 3.85
C TRP A 177 2.66 -15.75 3.87
N LEU A 178 2.48 -16.42 2.74
CA LEU A 178 1.51 -17.51 2.57
C LEU A 178 1.96 -18.81 3.24
N ASN A 179 3.27 -19.03 3.42
CA ASN A 179 3.78 -20.22 4.08
C ASN A 179 3.56 -20.16 5.60
N LYS A 180 2.78 -21.13 6.12
CA LYS A 180 2.37 -21.23 7.54
C LYS A 180 3.54 -21.26 8.53
N SER A 181 4.74 -21.67 8.12
CA SER A 181 5.91 -21.79 9.00
C SER A 181 6.54 -20.45 9.39
N ILE A 182 6.23 -19.37 8.67
CA ILE A 182 6.86 -18.08 8.90
C ILE A 182 5.92 -17.22 9.75
N ASN A 183 6.00 -17.46 11.06
CA ASN A 183 5.46 -16.59 12.13
C ASN A 183 6.20 -15.23 12.21
N LYS A 184 6.75 -14.72 11.11
CA LYS A 184 7.35 -13.38 11.11
C LYS A 184 6.20 -12.38 11.05
N THR A 185 6.15 -11.60 12.13
CA THR A 185 5.21 -10.54 12.51
C THR A 185 5.05 -9.38 11.53
N ASN A 186 5.51 -9.49 10.27
CA ASN A 186 5.43 -8.38 9.34
C ASN A 186 5.15 -8.76 7.88
N PRO A 187 4.00 -9.41 7.59
CA PRO A 187 3.49 -9.43 6.24
C PRO A 187 2.43 -8.36 6.07
N THR A 188 2.72 -7.45 5.16
CA THR A 188 1.85 -6.33 4.86
C THR A 188 0.50 -6.79 4.29
N VAL A 189 -0.59 -6.65 5.07
CA VAL A 189 -1.97 -7.06 4.73
C VAL A 189 -2.52 -6.46 3.42
N TYR A 190 -1.87 -5.44 2.84
CA TYR A 190 -2.34 -4.80 1.61
C TYR A 190 -2.45 -5.71 0.39
N TRP A 191 -1.82 -6.90 0.41
CA TRP A 191 -1.91 -7.85 -0.70
C TRP A 191 -3.36 -8.24 -1.03
N GLN A 192 -4.27 -8.20 -0.06
CA GLN A 192 -5.68 -8.54 -0.28
C GLN A 192 -6.48 -7.54 -1.12
N TYR A 193 -5.96 -6.33 -1.34
CA TYR A 193 -6.68 -5.29 -2.10
C TYR A 193 -6.65 -5.61 -3.58
N ASP A 194 -7.74 -5.26 -4.30
CA ASP A 194 -7.89 -5.66 -5.70
C ASP A 194 -6.79 -5.07 -6.57
N HIS A 195 -6.32 -3.86 -6.24
CA HIS A 195 -5.21 -3.26 -6.96
C HIS A 195 -3.89 -4.03 -6.79
N ALA A 196 -3.63 -4.59 -5.61
CA ALA A 196 -2.44 -5.40 -5.38
C ALA A 196 -2.53 -6.75 -6.12
N VAL A 197 -3.71 -7.38 -6.09
CA VAL A 197 -4.03 -8.59 -6.86
C VAL A 197 -3.86 -8.34 -8.36
N ASN A 198 -4.46 -7.28 -8.89
CA ASN A 198 -4.38 -6.92 -10.30
C ASN A 198 -2.94 -6.63 -10.73
N ALA A 199 -2.18 -5.85 -9.94
CA ALA A 199 -0.76 -5.60 -10.24
C ALA A 199 0.07 -6.89 -10.23
N CYS A 200 -0.23 -7.85 -9.35
CA CYS A 200 0.40 -9.17 -9.36
C CYS A 200 0.06 -9.92 -10.66
N ILE A 201 -1.21 -9.95 -11.05
CA ILE A 201 -1.67 -10.62 -12.28
C ILE A 201 -1.09 -9.95 -13.53
N GLU A 202 -1.10 -8.63 -13.64
CA GLU A 202 -0.49 -7.87 -14.73
C GLU A 202 1.01 -8.18 -14.85
N HIS A 203 1.72 -8.29 -13.72
CA HIS A 203 3.12 -8.69 -13.72
C HIS A 203 3.31 -10.13 -14.22
N LEU A 204 2.41 -11.05 -13.83
CA LEU A 204 2.39 -12.42 -14.36
C LEU A 204 1.96 -12.45 -15.84
N GLN A 205 1.24 -11.45 -16.33
CA GLN A 205 0.81 -11.36 -17.72
C GLN A 205 1.89 -10.82 -18.65
N ASN A 206 2.83 -10.05 -18.12
CA ASN A 206 3.88 -9.43 -18.92
C ASN A 206 4.75 -10.52 -19.59
N GLU A 207 5.18 -10.30 -20.84
CA GLU A 207 5.89 -11.29 -21.69
C GLU A 207 7.16 -11.85 -21.05
N ASP A 208 7.63 -11.19 -19.98
CA ASP A 208 8.72 -11.59 -19.14
C ASP A 208 8.46 -12.86 -18.31
N ILE A 209 7.27 -13.49 -18.28
CA ILE A 209 7.14 -14.81 -17.60
C ILE A 209 8.04 -15.87 -18.25
N LYS A 210 8.15 -15.91 -19.58
CA LYS A 210 9.04 -16.87 -20.27
C LYS A 210 10.51 -16.58 -19.98
N ALA A 211 10.85 -15.30 -19.91
CA ALA A 211 12.18 -14.82 -19.56
C ALA A 211 12.49 -14.88 -18.05
N PHE A 212 11.49 -14.82 -17.18
CA PHE A 212 11.54 -15.03 -15.73
C PHE A 212 11.62 -16.51 -15.38
N LEU A 213 11.01 -17.37 -16.19
CA LEU A 213 11.23 -18.82 -16.16
C LEU A 213 12.49 -19.22 -16.96
N GLY A 214 13.13 -18.27 -17.66
CA GLY A 214 14.32 -18.40 -18.53
C GLY A 214 15.41 -17.34 -18.28
N LEU A 215 15.61 -16.96 -17.02
CA LEU A 215 16.26 -15.75 -16.48
C LEU A 215 17.44 -15.14 -17.28
N HIS A 216 17.25 -13.91 -17.75
CA HIS A 216 17.98 -13.20 -18.82
C HIS A 216 19.48 -12.82 -18.66
N LYS A 217 20.27 -13.38 -17.73
CA LYS A 217 21.74 -13.20 -17.73
C LYS A 217 22.52 -14.47 -17.36
N PRO A 218 23.64 -14.79 -18.07
CA PRO A 218 24.60 -15.80 -17.61
C PRO A 218 25.21 -15.36 -16.26
N GLY A 219 25.20 -16.24 -15.25
CA GLY A 219 25.93 -16.00 -13.98
C GLY A 219 25.15 -16.07 -12.65
N PHE A 220 23.87 -16.47 -12.64
CA PHE A 220 23.06 -16.53 -11.38
C PHE A 220 22.28 -17.84 -11.16
N SER A 221 22.86 -19.02 -11.39
CA SER A 221 22.13 -20.32 -11.44
C SER A 221 21.32 -20.71 -10.18
N GLU A 222 21.83 -20.52 -8.96
CA GLU A 222 21.13 -20.99 -7.74
C GLU A 222 19.97 -20.08 -7.30
N ARG A 223 20.04 -18.77 -7.59
CA ARG A 223 18.94 -17.84 -7.29
C ARG A 223 17.75 -18.07 -8.23
N LYS A 224 18.03 -18.51 -9.46
CA LYS A 224 17.04 -18.81 -10.49
C LYS A 224 16.18 -20.00 -10.13
N GLU A 225 16.80 -21.13 -9.80
CA GLU A 225 16.06 -22.32 -9.36
C GLU A 225 15.25 -22.03 -8.11
N ARG A 226 15.83 -21.34 -7.12
CA ARG A 226 15.08 -20.90 -5.94
C ARG A 226 13.86 -20.04 -6.28
N ALA A 227 13.97 -19.12 -7.22
CA ALA A 227 12.83 -18.29 -7.64
C ALA A 227 11.74 -19.11 -8.34
N LYS A 228 12.12 -20.07 -9.20
CA LYS A 228 11.22 -20.99 -9.90
C LYS A 228 10.50 -21.94 -8.93
N THR A 229 11.25 -22.62 -8.05
CA THR A 229 10.71 -23.47 -6.97
C THR A 229 9.69 -22.69 -6.15
N ARG A 230 10.03 -21.47 -5.73
CA ARG A 230 9.15 -20.58 -4.97
C ARG A 230 7.89 -20.23 -5.77
N PHE A 231 8.03 -19.88 -7.04
CA PHE A 231 6.88 -19.63 -7.90
C PHE A 231 5.94 -20.84 -8.03
N TYR A 232 6.47 -22.06 -8.09
CA TYR A 232 5.65 -23.27 -8.10
C TYR A 232 4.97 -23.53 -6.75
N GLU A 233 5.69 -23.33 -5.64
CA GLU A 233 5.08 -23.34 -4.30
C GLU A 233 3.91 -22.35 -4.19
N TYR A 234 4.06 -21.15 -4.74
CA TYR A 234 3.01 -20.13 -4.77
C TYR A 234 1.76 -20.65 -5.47
N LEU A 235 1.90 -21.16 -6.70
CA LEU A 235 0.78 -21.68 -7.48
C LEU A 235 0.12 -22.87 -6.80
N ASN A 236 0.91 -23.76 -6.19
CA ASN A 236 0.39 -24.90 -5.42
C ASN A 236 -0.40 -24.44 -4.19
N VAL A 237 0.05 -23.40 -3.48
CA VAL A 237 -0.71 -22.80 -2.36
C VAL A 237 -2.00 -22.17 -2.85
N LEU A 238 -1.97 -21.46 -3.99
CA LEU A 238 -3.19 -20.90 -4.57
C LEU A 238 -4.18 -21.97 -5.03
N ALA A 239 -3.70 -23.09 -5.57
CA ALA A 239 -4.53 -24.19 -6.07
C ALA A 239 -5.12 -25.04 -4.93
N SER A 240 -4.47 -25.07 -3.77
CA SER A 240 -4.91 -25.87 -2.63
C SER A 240 -6.21 -25.34 -2.03
N ASP A 241 -7.07 -26.26 -1.58
CA ASP A 241 -8.24 -25.92 -0.76
C ASP A 241 -7.88 -25.76 0.73
N ASN A 242 -6.66 -26.15 1.10
CA ASN A 242 -6.13 -26.02 2.46
C ASN A 242 -5.39 -24.68 2.62
N TYR A 243 -6.17 -23.60 2.66
CA TYR A 243 -5.60 -22.26 2.78
C TYR A 243 -4.86 -22.03 4.11
N PRO A 244 -3.84 -21.15 4.12
CA PRO A 244 -3.27 -20.60 5.35
C PRO A 244 -4.33 -19.98 6.26
N GLU A 245 -4.15 -20.12 7.58
CA GLU A 245 -5.06 -19.51 8.56
C GLU A 245 -4.99 -17.97 8.51
N GLY A 246 -6.14 -17.32 8.69
CA GLY A 246 -6.31 -15.87 8.67
C GLY A 246 -7.22 -15.37 7.53
N GLU A 247 -8.21 -14.56 7.89
CA GLU A 247 -9.24 -14.05 6.96
C GLU A 247 -8.62 -13.32 5.75
N PHE A 248 -7.58 -12.52 5.96
CA PHE A 248 -6.93 -11.73 4.90
C PHE A 248 -6.17 -12.60 3.88
N ARG A 249 -5.50 -13.68 4.32
CA ARG A 249 -4.82 -14.63 3.42
C ARG A 249 -5.84 -15.38 2.57
N LYS A 250 -6.92 -15.85 3.19
CA LYS A 250 -8.02 -16.51 2.49
C LYS A 250 -8.63 -15.58 1.43
N ARG A 251 -8.93 -14.32 1.78
CA ARG A 251 -9.44 -13.31 0.84
C ARG A 251 -8.49 -13.09 -0.34
N TYR A 252 -7.19 -12.91 -0.07
CA TYR A 252 -6.20 -12.76 -1.12
C TYR A 252 -6.16 -13.96 -2.08
N ILE A 253 -6.09 -15.18 -1.53
CA ILE A 253 -6.02 -16.40 -2.35
C ILE A 253 -7.29 -16.54 -3.20
N GLN A 254 -8.47 -16.31 -2.63
CA GLN A 254 -9.73 -16.37 -3.37
C GLN A 254 -9.75 -15.40 -4.55
N LYS A 255 -9.28 -14.15 -4.35
CA LYS A 255 -9.20 -13.15 -5.42
C LYS A 255 -8.19 -13.54 -6.50
N MET A 256 -7.00 -14.00 -6.11
CA MET A 256 -5.99 -14.49 -7.06
C MET A 256 -6.49 -15.69 -7.86
N ARG A 257 -7.13 -16.68 -7.21
CA ARG A 257 -7.74 -17.84 -7.88
C ARG A 257 -8.77 -17.40 -8.91
N ALA A 258 -9.71 -16.53 -8.51
CA ALA A 258 -10.73 -16.02 -9.42
C ALA A 258 -10.09 -15.37 -10.66
N LYS A 259 -9.06 -14.55 -10.48
CA LYS A 259 -8.33 -13.90 -11.59
C LYS A 259 -7.58 -14.87 -12.50
N LEU A 260 -6.99 -15.93 -11.94
CA LEU A 260 -6.32 -16.97 -12.73
C LEU A 260 -7.33 -17.85 -13.48
N ASP A 261 -8.49 -18.14 -12.87
CA ASP A 261 -9.57 -18.92 -13.48
C ASP A 261 -10.37 -18.14 -14.54
N GLU A 262 -10.32 -16.80 -14.55
CA GLU A 262 -10.90 -15.94 -15.61
C GLU A 262 -10.28 -16.21 -17.00
N GLY A 263 -9.10 -16.85 -17.08
CA GLY A 263 -8.48 -17.29 -18.34
C GLY A 263 -7.82 -16.17 -19.18
N ASN A 264 -7.86 -14.93 -18.71
CA ASN A 264 -7.18 -13.79 -19.35
C ASN A 264 -5.70 -13.74 -18.96
N ILE A 265 -4.94 -14.82 -19.11
CA ILE A 265 -3.53 -14.92 -18.71
C ILE A 265 -2.68 -15.54 -19.83
N PRO A 266 -1.33 -15.37 -19.82
CA PRO A 266 -0.49 -15.93 -20.88
C PRO A 266 -0.59 -17.46 -20.91
N PRO A 267 -0.47 -18.10 -22.10
CA PRO A 267 -0.64 -19.55 -22.23
C PRO A 267 0.25 -20.39 -21.30
N LEU A 268 1.49 -19.94 -21.05
CA LEU A 268 2.41 -20.63 -20.15
C LEU A 268 1.93 -20.54 -18.69
N LEU A 269 1.39 -19.40 -18.26
CA LEU A 269 0.85 -19.26 -16.92
C LEU A 269 -0.42 -20.09 -16.74
N ASP A 270 -1.30 -20.11 -17.75
CA ASP A 270 -2.47 -20.98 -17.73
C ASP A 270 -2.06 -22.45 -17.63
N GLU A 271 -1.11 -22.92 -18.44
CA GLU A 271 -0.59 -24.30 -18.36
C GLU A 271 -0.10 -24.65 -16.95
N LEU A 272 0.71 -23.78 -16.34
CA LEU A 272 1.23 -23.97 -14.98
C LEU A 272 0.11 -23.93 -13.94
N TRP A 273 -0.88 -23.06 -14.11
CA TRP A 273 -2.05 -22.98 -13.24
C TRP A 273 -2.91 -24.24 -13.31
N GLN A 274 -3.17 -24.76 -14.52
CA GLN A 274 -3.91 -26.02 -14.69
C GLN A 274 -3.14 -27.21 -14.08
N LYS A 275 -1.81 -27.27 -14.23
CA LYS A 275 -0.98 -28.28 -13.56
C LYS A 275 -1.06 -28.17 -12.03
N ALA A 276 -0.99 -26.95 -11.49
CA ALA A 276 -1.11 -26.73 -10.05
C ALA A 276 -2.47 -27.21 -9.51
N LYS A 277 -3.58 -26.91 -10.20
CA LYS A 277 -4.93 -27.38 -9.83
C LYS A 277 -5.06 -28.91 -9.80
N LYS A 278 -4.30 -29.62 -10.63
CA LYS A 278 -4.27 -31.08 -10.67
C LYS A 278 -3.28 -31.70 -9.67
N GLY A 279 -2.47 -30.89 -8.99
CA GLY A 279 -1.35 -31.37 -8.16
C GLY A 279 -0.18 -31.94 -8.98
N GLU A 280 -0.08 -31.58 -10.25
CA GLU A 280 0.95 -32.06 -11.19
C GLU A 280 2.16 -31.12 -11.27
N LEU A 281 2.11 -29.95 -10.62
CA LEU A 281 3.20 -28.98 -10.63
C LEU A 281 4.29 -29.39 -9.62
N ALA A 282 5.27 -30.15 -10.11
CA ALA A 282 6.41 -30.62 -9.33
C ALA A 282 7.32 -29.47 -8.88
N ILE A 283 7.76 -29.53 -7.62
CA ILE A 283 8.81 -28.68 -7.07
C ILE A 283 10.07 -29.55 -7.03
N ASP A 284 10.98 -29.33 -7.98
CA ASP A 284 12.29 -29.98 -8.01
C ASP A 284 13.22 -29.41 -6.92
#